data_AF-A0A529JQ54-F1
#
_entry.id   AF-A0A529JQ54-F1
#
_cell.length_a   1.000
_cell.length_b   1.000
_cell.length_c   1.000
_cell.angle_alpha   90.00
_cell.angle_beta   90.00
_cell.angle_gamma   90.00
#
_symmetry.space_group_name_H-M   'P 1'
#
loop_
_entity.id
_entity.type
_entity.pdbx_description
1 polymer ?
#
loop_
_entity_poly.entity_id
_entity_poly.type
_entity_poly.pdbx_seq_one_letter_code
_entity_poly.pdbx_strand_id
1 'polypeptide(L)'
;VLMHLENGIAGTLLVNRSAWGRKGRIAIQIFGSKGSILYDQERMNEFQLYLTSDRPTEQGYRTILVAPHHKPYDAFLPAPGHGLGFNDLKIIECRELLTRL
;
A
#
# COMPACT_ATOMS: atom_id res chain seq x y z
N VAL A 1 -18.33 1.66 8.60
CA VAL A 1 -18.25 2.97 9.29
C VAL A 1 -18.06 4.05 8.24
N LEU A 2 -18.89 5.09 8.24
CA LEU A 2 -18.65 6.32 7.48
C LEU A 2 -17.91 7.30 8.39
N MET A 3 -16.93 8.03 7.86
CA MET A 3 -16.08 8.90 8.66
C MET A 3 -15.60 10.13 7.88
N HIS A 4 -15.24 11.17 8.62
CA HIS A 4 -14.38 12.26 8.15
C HIS A 4 -13.07 12.20 8.93
N LEU A 5 -11.95 12.36 8.24
CA LEU A 5 -10.64 12.57 8.87
C LEU A 5 -10.55 14.01 9.39
N GLU A 6 -9.57 14.29 10.26
CA GLU A 6 -9.37 15.62 10.85
C GLU A 6 -9.25 16.74 9.79
N ASN A 7 -8.66 16.43 8.64
CA ASN A 7 -8.52 17.35 7.51
C ASN A 7 -9.75 17.42 6.58
N GLY A 8 -10.89 16.84 6.99
CA GLY A 8 -12.14 16.87 6.24
C GLY A 8 -12.27 15.84 5.12
N ILE A 9 -11.28 14.96 4.92
CA ILE A 9 -11.40 13.87 3.93
C ILE A 9 -12.51 12.91 4.36
N ALA A 10 -13.49 12.70 3.48
CA ALA A 10 -14.53 11.70 3.66
C ALA A 10 -13.99 10.30 3.35
N GLY A 11 -14.40 9.30 4.13
CA GLY A 11 -13.95 7.93 3.98
C GLY A 11 -14.94 6.89 4.50
N THR A 12 -14.69 5.64 4.14
CA THR A 12 -15.42 4.47 4.65
C THR A 12 -14.45 3.43 5.16
N LEU A 13 -14.70 2.90 6.35
CA LEU A 13 -13.99 1.76 6.91
C LEU A 13 -14.93 0.55 6.94
N LEU A 14 -14.50 -0.55 6.34
CA LEU A 14 -15.19 -1.84 6.38
C LEU A 14 -14.29 -2.86 7.08
N VAL A 15 -14.87 -3.57 8.04
CA VAL A 15 -14.20 -4.66 8.76
C VAL A 15 -15.16 -5.83 8.83
N ASN A 16 -14.69 -7.02 8.47
CA ASN A 16 -15.49 -8.23 8.52
C ASN A 16 -14.60 -9.44 8.87
N ARG A 17 -14.88 -10.07 10.02
CA ARG A 17 -14.17 -11.29 10.49
C ARG A 17 -14.82 -12.59 9.99
N SER A 18 -15.90 -12.49 9.22
CA SER A 18 -16.68 -13.59 8.65
C SER A 18 -16.80 -13.47 7.12
N ALA A 19 -15.86 -12.77 6.48
CA ALA A 19 -15.77 -12.68 5.02
C ALA A 19 -15.07 -13.93 4.46
N TRP A 20 -15.83 -15.02 4.27
CA TRP A 20 -15.32 -16.29 3.75
C TRP A 20 -14.49 -16.08 2.47
N GLY A 21 -13.32 -16.72 2.41
CA GLY A 21 -12.36 -16.60 1.32
C GLY A 21 -11.26 -15.57 1.56
N ARG A 22 -11.47 -14.53 2.39
CA ARG A 22 -10.41 -13.57 2.77
C ARG A 22 -9.51 -14.14 3.85
N LYS A 23 -8.19 -13.98 3.69
CA LYS A 23 -7.18 -14.57 4.57
C LYS A 23 -6.45 -13.52 5.38
N GLY A 24 -5.91 -12.52 4.68
CA GLY A 24 -5.12 -11.43 5.28
C GLY A 24 -5.41 -10.08 4.65
N ARG A 25 -6.60 -9.91 4.06
CA ARG A 25 -6.95 -8.72 3.27
C ARG A 25 -7.00 -7.47 4.13
N ILE A 26 -6.14 -6.52 3.80
CA ILE A 26 -6.32 -5.09 4.04
C ILE A 26 -6.30 -4.44 2.67
N ALA A 27 -7.39 -3.78 2.29
CA ALA A 27 -7.49 -3.11 1.01
C ALA A 27 -7.71 -1.62 1.22
N ILE A 28 -6.87 -0.80 0.60
CA ILE A 28 -6.90 0.65 0.71
C ILE A 28 -7.04 1.21 -0.69
N GLN A 29 -7.95 2.18 -0.84
CA GLN A 29 -8.18 2.90 -2.08
C GLN A 29 -8.23 4.39 -1.77
N ILE A 30 -7.41 5.16 -2.46
CA ILE A 30 -7.30 6.61 -2.27
C ILE A 30 -7.59 7.26 -3.62
N PHE A 31 -8.50 8.23 -3.62
CA PHE A 31 -8.89 8.98 -4.82
C PHE A 31 -8.62 10.47 -4.59
N GLY A 32 -7.81 11.05 -5.45
CA GLY A 32 -7.50 12.47 -5.45
C GLY A 32 -7.83 13.12 -6.79
N SER A 33 -7.67 14.43 -6.87
CA SER A 33 -7.99 15.21 -8.08
C SER A 33 -7.08 14.93 -9.28
N LYS A 34 -5.93 14.27 -9.07
CA LYS A 34 -4.91 13.99 -10.10
C LYS A 34 -4.59 12.52 -10.29
N GLY A 35 -5.33 11.64 -9.62
CA GLY A 35 -5.03 10.22 -9.66
C GLY A 35 -5.59 9.43 -8.49
N SER A 36 -5.20 8.16 -8.44
CA SER A 36 -5.64 7.23 -7.41
C SER A 36 -4.59 6.18 -7.11
N ILE A 37 -4.64 5.65 -5.88
CA ILE A 37 -3.76 4.58 -5.38
C ILE A 37 -4.62 3.44 -4.87
N LEU A 38 -4.30 2.21 -5.25
CA LEU A 38 -4.91 1.00 -4.72
C LEU A 38 -3.84 0.10 -4.10
N TYR A 39 -4.17 -0.50 -2.96
CA TYR A 39 -3.31 -1.44 -2.26
C TYR A 39 -4.11 -2.63 -1.74
N ASP A 40 -3.48 -3.80 -1.72
CA ASP A 40 -4.06 -5.04 -1.20
C ASP A 40 -3.00 -5.87 -0.48
N GLN A 41 -3.16 -6.06 0.83
CA GLN A 41 -2.21 -6.78 1.66
C GLN A 41 -2.04 -8.25 1.26
N GLU A 42 -3.03 -8.87 0.60
CA GLU A 42 -2.87 -10.23 0.05
C GLU A 42 -1.83 -10.26 -1.09
N ARG A 43 -1.48 -9.09 -1.64
CA ARG A 43 -0.35 -8.85 -2.56
C ARG A 43 0.53 -7.71 -2.01
N MET A 44 1.05 -7.90 -0.79
CA MET A 44 1.73 -6.86 0.00
C MET A 44 2.88 -6.12 -0.72
N ASN A 45 3.51 -6.74 -1.72
CA ASN A 45 4.70 -6.24 -2.40
C ASN A 45 4.40 -5.45 -3.68
N GLU A 46 3.15 -5.03 -3.86
CA GLU A 46 2.74 -4.18 -4.98
C GLU A 46 1.66 -3.18 -4.57
N PHE A 47 1.57 -2.10 -5.33
CA PHE A 47 0.42 -1.19 -5.32
C PHE A 47 0.11 -0.74 -6.74
N GLN A 48 -1.10 -0.24 -6.95
CA GLN A 48 -1.51 0.28 -8.25
C GLN A 48 -1.63 1.79 -8.18
N LEU A 49 -1.12 2.47 -9.20
CA LEU A 49 -1.16 3.93 -9.33
C LEU A 49 -1.79 4.31 -10.66
N TYR A 50 -2.72 5.26 -10.63
CA TYR A 50 -3.26 5.91 -11.82
C TYR A 50 -2.98 7.41 -11.74
N LEU A 51 -2.57 8.02 -12.84
CA LEU A 51 -2.33 9.45 -12.95
C LEU A 51 -3.13 10.05 -14.11
N THR A 52 -3.82 11.15 -13.86
CA THR A 52 -4.58 11.86 -14.91
C THR A 52 -3.69 12.57 -15.91
N SER A 53 -2.41 12.76 -15.58
CA SER A 53 -1.40 13.39 -16.44
C SER A 53 -0.82 12.46 -17.49
N ASP A 54 -1.06 11.14 -17.38
CA ASP A 54 -0.58 10.19 -18.38
C ASP A 54 -1.31 10.42 -19.71
N ARG A 55 -0.66 10.05 -20.82
CA ARG A 55 -1.23 10.22 -22.17
C ARG A 55 -2.59 9.51 -22.23
N PRO A 56 -3.63 10.09 -22.85
CA PRO A 56 -4.96 9.48 -22.90
C PRO A 56 -4.97 8.03 -23.41
N THR A 57 -4.07 7.68 -24.32
CA THR A 57 -3.92 6.32 -24.88
C THR A 57 -3.24 5.31 -23.94
N GLU A 58 -2.69 5.78 -22.83
CA GLU A 58 -1.90 4.98 -21.86
C GLU A 58 -2.44 5.09 -20.44
N GLN A 59 -3.54 5.83 -20.26
CA GLN A 59 -4.18 5.97 -18.96
C GLN A 59 -4.72 4.62 -18.49
N GLY A 60 -4.31 4.26 -17.28
CA GLY A 60 -4.65 2.99 -16.64
C GLY A 60 -3.87 2.86 -15.34
N TYR A 61 -4.28 1.90 -14.52
CA TYR A 61 -3.49 1.58 -13.33
C TYR A 61 -2.20 0.88 -13.75
N ARG A 62 -1.06 1.44 -13.36
CA ARG A 62 0.22 0.75 -13.38
C ARG A 62 0.41 0.00 -12.07
N THR A 63 0.70 -1.30 -12.15
CA THR A 63 1.15 -2.08 -10.99
C THR A 63 2.62 -1.79 -10.76
N ILE A 64 2.93 -1.25 -9.59
CA ILE A 64 4.30 -0.93 -9.16
C ILE A 64 4.69 -1.97 -8.12
N LEU A 65 5.71 -2.78 -8.45
CA LEU A 65 6.33 -3.70 -7.50
C LEU A 65 7.28 -2.93 -6.59
N VAL A 66 7.30 -3.28 -5.31
CA VAL A 66 8.25 -2.72 -4.35
C VAL A 66 9.68 -3.11 -4.76
N ALA A 67 10.61 -2.19 -4.50
CA ALA A 67 11.97 -2.20 -5.06
C ALA A 67 12.92 -1.38 -4.18
N PRO A 68 14.26 -1.48 -4.35
CA PRO A 68 15.25 -0.81 -3.48
C PRO A 68 15.15 0.72 -3.36
N HIS A 69 14.48 1.40 -4.30
CA HIS A 69 14.22 2.84 -4.19
C HIS A 69 13.03 3.17 -3.25
N HIS A 70 12.18 2.19 -2.96
CA HIS A 70 11.15 2.26 -1.93
C HIS A 70 11.77 1.90 -0.57
N LYS A 71 12.47 2.85 0.04
CA LYS A 71 13.13 2.64 1.35
C LYS A 71 12.10 2.24 2.42
N PRO A 72 12.42 1.31 3.34
CA PRO A 72 13.73 0.68 3.55
C PRO A 72 13.89 -0.71 2.88
N TYR A 73 13.21 -1.01 1.77
CA TYR A 73 13.27 -2.33 1.11
C TYR A 73 14.71 -2.78 0.78
N ASP A 74 15.58 -1.85 0.42
CA ASP A 74 16.99 -2.10 0.09
C ASP A 74 17.82 -2.69 1.23
N ALA A 75 17.40 -2.49 2.49
CA ALA A 75 18.05 -3.11 3.64
C ALA A 75 17.81 -4.63 3.70
N PHE A 76 16.83 -5.14 2.96
CA PHE A 76 16.44 -6.55 2.92
C PHE A 76 16.91 -7.20 1.62
N LEU A 77 16.63 -6.57 0.48
CA LEU A 77 16.82 -7.17 -0.84
C LEU A 77 17.38 -6.13 -1.84
N PRO A 78 18.44 -6.46 -2.60
CA PRO A 78 19.01 -5.56 -3.59
C PRO A 78 18.24 -5.54 -4.92
N ALA A 79 17.30 -6.47 -5.14
CA ALA A 79 16.58 -6.63 -6.41
C ALA A 79 15.07 -6.36 -6.27
N PRO A 80 14.43 -5.73 -7.27
CA PRO A 80 12.99 -5.44 -7.26
C PRO A 80 12.14 -6.71 -7.36
N GLY A 81 10.91 -6.66 -6.86
CA GLY A 81 9.89 -7.70 -7.10
C GLY A 81 10.11 -9.06 -6.42
N HIS A 82 11.13 -9.20 -5.56
CA HIS A 82 11.39 -10.45 -4.83
C HIS A 82 10.55 -10.55 -3.55
N GLY A 83 10.14 -9.40 -3.02
CA GLY A 83 9.10 -9.28 -2.01
C GLY A 83 9.56 -9.55 -0.58
N LEU A 84 8.94 -8.84 0.35
CA LEU A 84 9.05 -9.04 1.79
C LEU A 84 7.88 -9.89 2.29
N GLY A 85 8.05 -10.51 3.45
CA GLY A 85 7.03 -11.22 4.21
C GLY A 85 6.48 -10.42 5.40
N PHE A 86 5.43 -10.94 6.04
CA PHE A 86 4.79 -10.29 7.18
C PHE A 86 5.77 -9.98 8.33
N ASN A 87 6.71 -10.88 8.61
CA ASN A 87 7.67 -10.71 9.69
C ASN A 87 8.69 -9.58 9.42
N ASP A 88 8.99 -9.29 8.15
CA ASP A 88 9.90 -8.19 7.80
C ASP A 88 9.32 -6.84 8.23
N LEU A 89 7.98 -6.70 8.22
CA LEU A 89 7.32 -5.51 8.77
C LEU A 89 7.63 -5.31 10.26
N LYS A 90 7.80 -6.39 11.02
CA LYS A 90 8.16 -6.33 12.44
C LYS A 90 9.63 -6.00 12.67
N ILE A 91 10.50 -6.40 11.75
CA ILE A 91 11.90 -5.94 11.76
C ILE A 91 11.94 -4.42 11.53
N ILE A 92 11.18 -3.91 10.54
CA ILE A 92 11.06 -2.47 10.28
C ILE A 92 10.52 -1.73 11.50
N GLU A 93 9.42 -2.22 12.10
CA GLU A 93 8.81 -1.62 13.30
C GLU A 93 9.80 -1.58 14.48
N CYS A 94 10.54 -2.66 14.73
CA CYS A 94 11.56 -2.73 15.77
C CYS A 94 12.70 -1.71 15.51
N ARG A 95 13.16 -1.62 14.26
CA ARG A 95 14.18 -0.65 13.87
C ARG A 95 13.71 0.80 14.06
N GLU A 96 12.45 1.11 13.76
CA GLU A 96 11.88 2.44 14.00
C GLU A 96 11.77 2.76 15.50
N LEU A 97 11.33 1.79 16.30
CA LEU A 97 11.26 1.91 17.76
C LEU A 97 12.64 2.24 18.34
N LEU A 98 13.66 1.45 17.97
CA LEU A 98 15.02 1.62 18.49
C LEU A 98 15.65 2.98 18.15
N THR A 99 15.23 3.62 17.05
CA THR A 99 15.75 4.95 16.69
C THR A 99 14.96 6.13 17.23
N ARG A 100 13.88 5.87 17.96
CA ARG A 100 13.11 6.91 18.65
C ARG A 100 13.30 6.89 20.17
N LEU A 101 14.07 5.93 20.67
CA LEU A 101 14.64 5.94 22.02
C LEU A 101 15.89 6.83 22.04
#